data_AF-A0A0F8XE75-F1
#
_entry.id   AF-A0A0F8XE75-F1
#
_cell.length_a   1.000
_cell.length_b   1.000
_cell.length_c   1.000
_cell.angle_alpha   90.00
_cell.angle_beta   90.00
_cell.angle_gamma   90.00
#
_symmetry.space_group_name_H-M   'P 1'
#
loop_
_entity.id
_entity.type
_entity.pdbx_description
1 polymer ?
#
loop_
_entity_poly.entity_id
_entity_poly.type
_entity_poly.pdbx_seq_one_letter_code
_entity_poly.pdbx_strand_id
1 'polypeptide(L)' 'MYKDPIVEEVRQVRDAYAKKFNYDLEAISRDLKDQEAKSERQYVSLPPKRIKNGDRSGSARST' A
#
# COMPACT_ATOMS: atom_id res chain seq x y z
N MET A 1 -8.23 16.74 -17.37
CA MET A 1 -7.73 15.94 -16.24
C MET A 1 -6.25 16.26 -16.08
N TYR A 2 -5.86 16.90 -14.98
CA TYR A 2 -4.47 17.33 -14.76
C TYR A 2 -3.61 16.10 -14.43
N LYS A 3 -2.48 15.93 -15.12
CA LYS A 3 -1.48 14.91 -14.77
C LYS A 3 -0.45 15.57 -13.88
N ASP A 4 -0.40 15.13 -12.63
CA ASP A 4 0.59 15.58 -11.67
C ASP A 4 1.96 14.96 -12.03
N PRO A 5 3.00 15.77 -12.27
CA PRO A 5 4.33 15.27 -12.65
C PRO A 5 4.94 14.35 -11.58
N ILE A 6 4.67 14.59 -10.29
CA ILE A 6 5.19 13.75 -9.18
C ILE A 6 4.55 12.36 -9.25
N VAL A 7 3.24 12.30 -9.53
CA VAL A 7 2.52 11.04 -9.64
C VAL A 7 3.02 10.22 -10.83
N GLU A 8 3.32 10.87 -11.96
CA GLU A 8 3.85 10.18 -13.14
C GLU A 8 5.25 9.61 -12.88
N GLU A 9 6.13 10.32 -12.16
CA GLU A 9 7.43 9.81 -11.75
C GLU A 9 7.30 8.56 -10.86
N VAL A 10 6.46 8.63 -9.82
CA VAL A 10 6.20 7.49 -8.93
C VAL A 10 5.67 6.29 -9.71
N ARG A 11 4.79 6.51 -10.69
CA ARG A 11 4.27 5.44 -11.56
C ARG A 11 5.36 4.81 -12.41
N GLN A 12 6.25 5.60 -13.01
CA GLN A 12 7.36 5.09 -13.80
C GLN A 12 8.30 4.21 -12.97
N VAL A 13 8.64 4.63 -11.75
CA VAL A 13 9.47 3.85 -10.83
C VAL A 13 8.78 2.54 -10.44
N ARG A 14 7.49 2.60 -10.09
CA ARG A 14 6.69 1.42 -9.74
C ARG A 14 6.61 0.43 -10.90
N ASP A 15 6.39 0.91 -12.12
CA ASP A 15 6.27 0.07 -13.31
C ASP A 15 7.63 -0.58 -13.66
N ALA A 16 8.72 0.17 -13.56
CA ALA A 16 10.07 -0.37 -13.75
C ALA A 16 10.40 -1.46 -12.72
N TYR A 17 9.97 -1.30 -11.47
CA TYR A 17 10.13 -2.31 -10.43
C TYR A 17 9.27 -3.54 -10.71
N ALA A 18 7.99 -3.38 -11.02
CA ALA A 18 7.08 -4.49 -11.31
C ALA A 18 7.52 -5.33 -12.53
N LYS A 19 8.11 -4.70 -13.56
CA LYS A 19 8.69 -5.41 -14.71
C LYS A 19 9.76 -6.42 -14.32
N LYS A 20 10.56 -6.16 -13.28
CA LYS A 20 11.59 -7.10 -12.80
C LYS A 20 11.00 -8.41 -12.30
N PHE A 21 9.73 -8.38 -11.88
CA PHE A 21 8.98 -9.53 -11.40
C PHE A 21 7.93 -10.02 -12.40
N ASN A 22 7.99 -9.57 -13.66
CA ASN A 22 6.96 -9.86 -14.68
C ASN A 22 5.54 -9.52 -14.22
N TYR A 23 5.39 -8.48 -13.39
CA TYR A 23 4.12 -8.08 -12.78
C TYR A 23 3.47 -9.15 -11.88
N ASP A 24 4.24 -10.12 -11.38
CA ASP A 24 3.77 -11.07 -10.37
C ASP A 24 3.67 -10.37 -9.01
N LEU A 25 2.42 -10.19 -8.55
CA LEU A 25 2.11 -9.55 -7.27
C LEU A 25 2.65 -10.34 -6.08
N GLU A 26 2.67 -11.68 -6.15
CA GLU A 26 3.20 -12.48 -5.06
C GLU A 26 4.71 -12.30 -4.93
N ALA A 27 5.43 -12.34 -6.05
CA ALA A 27 6.87 -12.15 -6.07
C ALA A 27 7.26 -10.75 -5.56
N ILE A 28 6.54 -9.72 -5.98
CA ILE A 28 6.73 -8.34 -5.48
C ILE A 28 6.50 -8.28 -3.97
N SER A 29 5.40 -8.87 -3.48
CA SER A 29 5.10 -8.86 -2.04
C SER A 29 6.17 -9.59 -1.23
N ARG A 30 6.72 -10.69 -1.73
CA ARG A 30 7.78 -11.45 -1.06
C ARG A 30 9.07 -10.64 -0.99
N ASP A 31 9.50 -10.01 -2.09
CA ASP A 31 10.70 -9.17 -2.11
C ASP A 31 10.59 -8.00 -1.12
N LEU A 32 9.43 -7.32 -1.06
CA LEU A 32 9.21 -6.24 -0.11
C LEU A 32 9.28 -6.70 1.35
N LYS A 33 8.74 -7.88 1.66
CA LYS A 33 8.85 -8.48 3.01
C LYS A 33 10.29 -8.85 3.35
N ASP A 34 11.05 -9.34 2.38
CA ASP A 34 12.46 -9.67 2.59
C ASP A 34 13.31 -8.40 2.80
N GLN A 35 13.01 -7.33 2.08
CA GLN A 35 13.62 -6.01 2.30
C GLN A 35 13.26 -5.44 3.68
N GLU A 36 12.00 -5.58 4.09
CA GLU A 36 11.51 -5.21 5.41
C GLU A 36 12.27 -5.96 6.52
N ALA A 37 12.42 -7.28 6.39
CA ALA A 37 13.15 -8.11 7.35
C ALA A 37 14.66 -7.80 7.42
N LYS A 38 15.27 -7.38 6.30
CA LYS A 38 16.67 -6.94 6.25
C LYS A 38 16.87 -5.53 6.80
N SER A 39 15.82 -4.73 6.87
CA SER A 39 15.92 -3.39 7.40
C SER A 39 16.13 -3.46 8.92
N GLU A 40 17.07 -2.69 9.45
CA GLU A 40 17.34 -2.60 10.90
C GLU A 40 16.24 -1.86 11.67
N ARG A 41 15.06 -1.69 11.07
CA ARG A 41 13.94 -0.92 11.65
C ARG A 41 13.05 -1.85 12.47
N GLN A 42 12.55 -1.33 13.58
CA GLN A 42 11.61 -2.05 14.41
C GLN A 42 10.19 -1.94 13.84
N TYR A 43 9.62 -3.06 13.42
CA TYR A 43 8.22 -3.15 13.00
C TYR A 43 7.33 -3.53 14.17
N VAL A 44 6.21 -2.81 14.32
CA VAL A 44 5.22 -3.05 15.36
C VAL A 44 3.85 -3.29 14.74
N SER A 45 3.15 -4.31 15.23
CA SER A 45 1.76 -4.55 14.89
C SER A 45 0.87 -3.85 15.92
N LEU A 46 0.17 -2.81 15.48
CA LEU A 46 -0.75 -2.05 16.32
C LEU A 46 -2.16 -2.66 16.24
N PRO A 47 -2.88 -2.79 17.36
CA PRO A 47 -4.26 -3.28 17.33
C PRO A 47 -5.16 -2.30 16.55
N PRO A 48 -6.19 -2.78 15.86
CA PRO A 48 -7.13 -1.92 15.14
C PRO A 48 -7.76 -0.86 16.06
N LYS A 49 -7.92 0.36 15.55
CA LYS A 49 -8.60 1.44 16.28
C LYS A 49 -10.07 1.07 16.48
N ARG A 50 -10.51 1.01 17.74
CA ARG A 50 -11.93 0.78 18.07
C ARG A 50 -12.76 1.98 17.64
N ILE A 51 -13.76 1.74 16.79
CA ILE A 51 -14.76 2.75 16.41
C ILE A 51 -15.69 2.92 17.61
N LYS A 52 -15.83 4.16 18.12
CA LYS A 52 -16.83 4.44 19.17
C LYS A 52 -18.22 4.36 18.52
N ASN A 53 -19.20 3.82 19.24
CA ASN A 53 -20.53 3.49 18.70
C ASN A 53 -21.33 4.67 18.06
N GLY A 54 -20.83 5.92 18.10
CA GLY A 54 -21.43 7.09 17.46
C GLY A 54 -20.99 7.37 16.01
N ASP A 55 -19.90 6.77 15.52
CA ASP A 55 -19.36 7.05 14.17
C ASP A 55 -19.96 6.16 13.06
N ARG A 56 -20.86 5.23 13.40
CA ARG A 56 -21.51 4.32 12.44
C ARG A 56 -22.70 4.92 11.69
N SER A 57 -23.02 6.20 11.89
CA SER A 57 -24.17 6.87 11.25
C SER A 57 -23.92 7.36 9.81
N GLY A 58 -22.74 7.12 9.23
CA GLY A 58 -22.35 7.67 7.92
C GLY A 58 -22.24 6.69 6.75
N SER A 59 -22.47 5.39 6.94
CA SER A 59 -22.31 4.39 5.86
C SER A 59 -23.53 3.48 5.74
N ALA A 60 -24.71 4.09 5.61
CA ALA A 60 -25.82 3.44 4.94
C ALA A 60 -25.57 3.58 3.42
N ARG A 61 -25.10 2.50 2.80
CA ARG A 61 -25.13 2.35 1.34
C ARG A 61 -26.56 2.57 0.85
N SER A 62 -26.79 3.64 0.09
CA SER A 62 -27.91 3.72 -0.84
C SER A 62 -27.75 2.58 -1.84
N THR A 63 -28.79 1.75 -1.93
CA THR A 63 -29.08 0.89 -3.08
C THR A 63 -29.17 1.67 -4.37
#